data_AF-A0A7K0LTN8-F1
#
_entry.id   AF-A0A7K0LTN8-F1
#
_cell.length_a   1.000
_cell.length_b   1.000
_cell.length_c   1.000
_cell.angle_alpha   90.00
_cell.angle_beta   90.00
_cell.angle_gamma   90.00
#
_symmetry.space_group_name_H-M   'P 1'
#
loop_
_entity.id
_entity.type
_entity.pdbx_description
1 polymer ?
#
loop_
_entity_poly.entity_id
_entity_poly.type
_entity_poly.pdbx_seq_one_letter_code
_entity_poly.pdbx_strand_id
1 'polypeptide(L)' 'MTSLPNDLPPEDVARLQSLPCLMNATAVERLEGGITNRNYRVRDALGDVVVRLSDPGSLDLAIDRE' A
#
# COMPACT_ATOMS: atom_id res chain seq x y z
N MET A 1 1.31 -13.04 -12.27
CA MET A 1 0.22 -12.54 -11.40
C MET A 1 0.72 -12.62 -9.98
N THR A 2 0.96 -11.47 -9.34
CA THR A 2 1.38 -11.41 -7.94
C THR A 2 0.22 -11.89 -7.05
N SER A 3 0.44 -12.96 -6.31
CA SER A 3 -0.52 -13.37 -5.27
C SER A 3 -0.31 -12.43 -4.09
N LEU A 4 -1.24 -11.49 -3.91
CA LEU A 4 -1.29 -10.71 -2.69
C LEU A 4 -1.64 -11.65 -1.52
N PRO A 5 -1.14 -11.40 -0.29
CA PRO A 5 -1.53 -12.20 0.85
C PRO A 5 -3.06 -12.15 1.02
N ASN A 6 -3.65 -13.31 1.34
CA ASN A 6 -5.10 -13.45 1.53
C ASN A 6 -5.67 -12.61 2.70
N ASP A 7 -4.81 -12.02 3.52
CA ASP A 7 -5.20 -11.28 4.72
C ASP A 7 -5.34 -9.76 4.49
N LEU A 8 -5.19 -9.30 3.25
CA LEU A 8 -5.40 -7.89 2.90
C LEU A 8 -6.90 -7.58 2.68
N PRO A 9 -7.40 -6.40 3.10
CA PRO A 9 -8.77 -5.98 2.79
C PRO A 9 -9.02 -5.99 1.27
N PRO A 10 -10.16 -6.54 0.79
CA PRO A 10 -10.44 -6.65 -0.64
C PRO A 10 -10.42 -5.32 -1.40
N GLU A 11 -10.87 -4.22 -0.77
CA GLU A 11 -10.80 -2.90 -1.39
C GLU A 11 -9.36 -2.43 -1.62
N ASP A 12 -8.44 -2.76 -0.73
CA ASP A 12 -7.04 -2.37 -0.83
C ASP A 12 -6.31 -3.22 -1.87
N VAL A 13 -6.65 -4.51 -1.96
CA VAL A 13 -6.14 -5.43 -2.99
C VAL A 13 -6.39 -4.88 -4.39
N ALA A 14 -7.63 -4.50 -4.70
CA ALA A 14 -7.98 -3.97 -6.02
C ALA A 14 -7.21 -2.68 -6.34
N ARG A 15 -7.05 -1.79 -5.35
CA ARG A 15 -6.31 -0.54 -5.50
C ARG A 15 -4.82 -0.78 -5.72
N LEU A 16 -4.20 -1.68 -4.97
CA LEU A 16 -2.79 -2.04 -5.13
C LEU A 16 -2.52 -2.69 -6.49
N GLN A 17 -3.42 -3.56 -6.95
CA GLN A 17 -3.33 -4.19 -8.27
C GLN A 17 -3.47 -3.18 -9.42
N SER A 18 -4.15 -2.05 -9.20
CA SER A 18 -4.28 -1.00 -10.21
C SER A 18 -3.02 -0.14 -10.40
N LEU A 19 -2.01 -0.26 -9.52
CA LEU A 19 -0.79 0.54 -9.56
C LEU A 19 0.25 -0.09 -10.49
N PRO A 20 0.61 0.54 -11.64
CA PRO A 20 1.57 -0.04 -12.58
C PRO A 20 2.95 -0.29 -11.98
N CYS A 21 3.38 0.56 -11.03
CA CYS A 21 4.65 0.42 -10.33
C CYS A 21 4.73 -0.83 -9.44
N LEU A 22 3.59 -1.47 -9.12
CA LEU A 22 3.53 -2.67 -8.29
C LEU A 22 3.38 -3.97 -9.11
N MET A 23 3.37 -3.90 -10.45
CA MET A 23 3.16 -5.08 -11.30
C MET A 23 4.22 -6.18 -11.10
N ASN A 24 5.43 -5.79 -10.71
CA ASN A 24 6.55 -6.71 -10.45
C ASN A 24 6.75 -7.01 -8.96
N ALA A 25 5.80 -6.59 -8.10
CA ALA A 25 5.86 -6.90 -6.69
C ALA A 25 5.86 -8.42 -6.48
N THR A 26 6.73 -8.89 -5.58
CA THR A 26 6.84 -10.29 -5.18
C THR A 26 6.21 -10.54 -3.81
N ALA A 27 6.10 -9.50 -2.99
CA ALA A 27 5.42 -9.55 -1.70
C ALA A 27 4.78 -8.19 -1.39
N VAL A 28 3.64 -8.24 -0.70
CA VAL A 28 2.97 -7.07 -0.14
C VAL A 28 2.57 -7.40 1.28
N GLU A 29 2.89 -6.54 2.24
CA GLU A 29 2.60 -6.76 3.66
C GLU A 29 1.98 -5.49 4.24
N ARG A 30 0.91 -5.62 5.02
CA ARG A 30 0.35 -4.49 5.76
C ARG A 30 1.36 -4.05 6.82
N LEU A 31 1.63 -2.75 6.89
CA LEU A 31 2.43 -2.17 7.95
C LEU A 31 1.50 -1.74 9.09
N GLU A 32 1.60 -2.45 10.21
CA GLU A 32 0.96 -2.06 11.46
C GLU A 32 1.59 -0.74 11.96
N GLY A 33 0.75 0.21 12.36
CA GLY A 33 1.23 1.51 12.84
C GLY A 33 0.57 2.70 12.16
N GLY A 34 -0.67 2.97 12.56
CA GLY A 34 -1.43 4.16 12.17
C GLY A 34 -2.91 3.96 12.43
N ILE A 35 -3.53 4.86 13.19
CA ILE A 35 -4.99 4.79 13.45
C ILE A 35 -5.78 5.00 12.15
N THR A 36 -5.25 5.83 11.25
CA THR A 36 -5.90 6.24 10.01
C THR A 36 -5.12 5.88 8.74
N ASN A 37 -3.84 5.50 8.87
CA ASN A 37 -2.98 5.24 7.72
C ASN A 37 -3.06 3.77 7.30
N ARG A 38 -3.38 3.53 6.03
CA ARG A 38 -3.22 2.21 5.39
C ARG A 38 -1.91 2.19 4.63
N ASN A 39 -0.86 1.69 5.28
CA ASN A 39 0.48 1.57 4.71
C ASN A 39 0.79 0.11 4.39
N TYR A 40 1.47 -0.12 3.28
CA TYR A 40 1.91 -1.44 2.85
C TYR A 40 3.39 -1.39 2.50
N ARG A 41 4.15 -2.38 2.95
CA ARG A 41 5.49 -2.65 2.44
C ARG A 41 5.33 -3.52 1.20
N VAL A 42 5.89 -3.06 0.10
CA VAL A 42 5.92 -3.81 -1.15
C VAL A 42 7.37 -4.13 -1.48
N ARG A 43 7.65 -5.39 -1.78
CA ARG A 43 8.98 -5.84 -2.20
C ARG A 43 8.97 -6.19 -3.68
N ASP A 44 9.99 -5.76 -4.40
CA ASP A 44 10.30 -6.19 -5.76
C ASP A 44 11.79 -6.56 -5.90
N ALA A 45 12.26 -6.78 -7.13
CA ALA A 45 13.65 -7.14 -7.40
C ALA A 45 14.64 -5.98 -7.19
N LEU A 46 14.16 -4.73 -7.14
CA LEU A 46 14.96 -3.52 -6.93
C LEU A 46 15.05 -3.16 -5.45
N GLY A 47 14.07 -3.60 -4.65
CA GLY A 47 14.07 -3.48 -3.20
C GLY A 47 12.68 -3.29 -2.63
N ASP A 48 12.62 -2.53 -1.53
CA ASP A 48 11.40 -2.34 -0.77
C ASP A 48 10.90 -0.90 -0.87
N VAL A 49 9.61 -0.75 -1.11
CA VAL A 49 8.91 0.54 -1.11
C VAL A 49 7.74 0.51 -0.13
N VAL A 50 7.36 1.69 0.37
CA VAL A 50 6.16 1.85 1.20
C VAL A 50 5.08 2.55 0.39
N VAL A 51 3.91 1.92 0.31
CA VAL A 51 2.74 2.46 -0.37
C VAL A 51 1.71 2.88 0.66
N ARG A 52 1.23 4.12 0.58
CA ARG A 52 0.15 4.63 1.43
C ARG A 52 -1.13 4.77 0.62
N LEU A 53 -2.20 4.10 1.03
CA LEU A 53 -3.53 4.25 0.48
C LEU A 53 -4.35 5.26 1.29
N SER A 54 -4.47 6.49 0.78
CA SER A 54 -5.33 7.51 1.38
C SER A 54 -6.77 7.34 0.89
N ASP A 55 -7.77 7.58 1.74
CA ASP A 55 -9.14 7.74 1.22
C ASP A 55 -9.25 9.05 0.45
N PRO A 56 -10.17 9.15 -0.54
CA PRO A 56 -10.36 10.37 -1.32
C PRO A 56 -10.63 11.63 -0.46
N GLY A 57 -11.14 11.47 0.77
CA GLY A 57 -11.39 12.55 1.72
C GLY A 57 -10.28 12.77 2.77
N SER A 58 -9.18 12.01 2.75
CA SER A 58 -8.13 12.07 3.77
C SER A 58 -6.99 13.05 3.45
N LEU A 59 -7.13 13.85 2.38
CA LEU A 59 -6.11 14.83 1.97
C LEU A 59 -5.83 15.88 3.07
N ASP A 60 -6.84 16.22 3.87
CA ASP A 60 -6.73 17.21 4.97
C ASP A 60 -5.96 16.70 6.21
N LEU A 61 -5.58 15.41 6.25
CA LEU A 61 -4.84 14.80 7.38
C LEU A 61 -3.36 14.59 7.07
N ALA A 62 -2.89 14.98 5.88
CA ALA A 62 -1.46 15.00 5.59
C ALA A 62 -0.81 16.11 6.41
N ILE A 63 -0.20 15.75 7.55
CA ILE A 63 0.68 16.66 8.27
C ILE A 63 1.90 16.92 7.38
N ASP A 64 1.93 18.08 6.73
CA ASP A 64 3.17 18.66 6.23
C ASP A 64 4.07 18.90 7.44
N ARG A 65 5.23 18.24 7.46
CA ARG A 65 6.30 18.59 8.39
C ARG A 65 7.26 19.47 7.61
N GLU A 66 7.20 20.77 7.88
CA GLU A 66 8.25 21.74 7.54
C GLU A 66 9.57 21.40 8.26
#